data_AF-A0A2W5VPJ8-F1
#
_entry.id   AF-A0A2W5VPJ8-F1
#
_cell.length_a   1.000
_cell.length_b   1.000
_cell.length_c   1.000
_cell.angle_alpha   90.00
_cell.angle_beta   90.00
_cell.angle_gamma   90.00
#
_symmetry.space_group_name_H-M   'P 1'
#
loop_
_entity.id
_entity.type
_entity.pdbx_description
1 polymer ?
#
loop_
_entity_poly.entity_id
_entity_poly.type
_entity_poly.pdbx_seq_one_letter_code
_entity_poly.pdbx_strand_id
1 'polypeptide(L)'
;MSQGKSPTPDQKKPAKPDTTTPSPEDARVNDAKILNSVLTQHQKQSFGSGFNDSSAERRRNSLLAVAIPAVATSAGTQGLQPVSNQKFDGKTVPLALQNRDLWKAVPAPLQSVPGKRSEALYASVVNQFGVTVNPRYEEDAPGKGRGHIFVWDVSRAMNCEIPHFVGAKELSLVQTCDWLRHEGPMRGWKRANDYELLEGTSRGWMVVVMPKDRSIRQIAIVAPQKDEGKPKLTGVGLIRSDGAFAKEMFGANPLECFYHE
;
A
#
# COMPACT_ATOMS: atom_id res chain seq x y z
N MET A 1 65.06 54.29 -15.56
CA MET A 1 63.74 53.66 -15.34
C MET A 1 63.90 52.65 -14.22
N SER A 2 63.42 53.00 -13.04
CA SER A 2 63.78 52.36 -11.76
C SER A 2 62.89 51.16 -11.46
N GLN A 3 63.52 50.12 -10.91
CA GLN A 3 62.92 48.86 -10.51
C GLN A 3 62.15 49.01 -9.18
N GLY A 4 60.98 48.38 -9.08
CA GLY A 4 60.23 48.23 -7.83
C GLY A 4 59.82 46.77 -7.64
N LYS A 5 60.50 46.07 -6.72
CA LYS A 5 60.30 44.67 -6.36
C LYS A 5 59.60 44.64 -4.99
N SER A 6 58.36 44.18 -4.94
CA SER A 6 57.56 44.08 -3.70
C SER A 6 57.82 42.76 -2.97
N PRO A 7 57.84 42.75 -1.62
CA PRO A 7 58.15 41.58 -0.81
C PRO A 7 56.92 40.67 -0.53
N THR A 8 57.18 39.38 -0.43
CA THR A 8 56.25 38.28 -0.10
C THR A 8 56.06 38.17 1.42
N PRO A 9 54.85 37.90 1.96
CA PRO A 9 54.66 37.67 3.39
C PRO A 9 54.81 36.19 3.79
N ASP A 10 55.42 36.02 4.96
CA ASP A 10 55.70 34.78 5.69
C ASP A 10 54.47 33.89 5.95
N GLN A 11 54.61 32.59 5.67
CA GLN A 11 53.64 31.56 6.06
C GLN A 11 53.95 31.03 7.46
N LYS A 12 53.00 31.23 8.37
CA LYS A 12 53.02 30.74 9.76
C LYS A 12 52.63 29.27 9.81
N LYS A 13 53.54 28.42 10.30
CA LYS A 13 53.41 26.96 10.46
C LYS A 13 52.40 26.61 11.58
N PRO A 14 51.37 25.77 11.35
CA PRO A 14 50.49 25.30 12.42
C PRO A 14 51.12 24.16 13.24
N ALA A 15 50.84 24.17 14.54
CA ALA A 15 51.26 23.18 15.53
C ALA A 15 50.60 21.80 15.32
N LYS A 16 51.34 20.74 15.64
CA LYS A 16 50.87 19.35 15.63
C LYS A 16 49.88 19.11 16.80
N PRO A 17 48.77 18.40 16.58
CA PRO A 17 47.93 17.90 17.67
C PRO A 17 48.52 16.63 18.30
N ASP A 18 48.54 16.60 19.64
CA ASP A 18 48.88 15.44 20.45
C ASP A 18 47.88 14.30 20.22
N THR A 19 48.40 13.13 19.87
CA THR A 19 47.62 11.91 19.64
C THR A 19 47.77 11.01 20.87
N THR A 20 46.89 11.18 21.86
CA THR A 20 46.76 10.23 22.98
C THR A 20 45.61 9.28 22.65
N THR A 21 45.95 8.07 22.24
CA THR A 21 45.00 7.00 21.93
C THR A 21 44.49 6.35 23.23
N PRO A 22 43.18 6.35 23.53
CA PRO A 22 42.66 5.57 24.64
C PRO A 22 42.57 4.07 24.28
N SER A 23 42.93 3.22 25.23
CA SER A 23 42.94 1.76 25.14
C SER A 23 41.51 1.19 24.98
N PRO A 24 41.29 0.15 24.15
CA PRO A 24 39.95 -0.33 23.82
C PRO A 24 39.51 -1.49 24.73
N GLU A 25 39.22 -1.25 26.00
CA GLU A 25 38.70 -2.36 26.85
C GLU A 25 37.62 -2.01 27.91
N ASP A 26 37.19 -0.75 28.08
CA ASP A 26 36.23 -0.40 29.15
C ASP A 26 34.90 0.26 28.71
N ALA A 27 34.59 0.34 27.41
CA ALA A 27 33.42 1.09 26.91
C ALA A 27 32.21 0.24 26.49
N ARG A 28 31.91 -0.87 27.20
CA ARG A 28 30.77 -1.76 26.87
C ARG A 28 29.80 -2.04 28.00
N VAL A 29 29.49 -1.06 28.86
CA VAL A 29 28.27 -1.10 29.67
C VAL A 29 27.88 0.36 29.96
N ASN A 30 26.93 0.96 29.22
CA ASN A 30 25.97 1.97 29.75
C ASN A 30 25.10 2.72 28.72
N ASP A 31 25.22 2.51 27.41
CA ASP A 31 24.45 3.33 26.44
C ASP A 31 23.00 2.90 26.17
N ALA A 32 22.51 1.81 26.78
CA ALA A 32 21.12 1.37 26.59
C ALA A 32 20.09 1.99 27.58
N LYS A 33 20.53 2.84 28.52
CA LYS A 33 19.65 3.39 29.58
C LYS A 33 19.26 4.87 29.44
N ILE A 34 19.82 5.62 28.49
CA ILE A 34 19.62 7.09 28.41
C ILE A 34 18.93 7.52 27.09
N LEU A 35 17.92 6.79 26.63
CA LEU A 35 17.03 7.26 25.55
C LEU A 35 15.53 7.05 25.84
N ASN A 36 15.16 6.55 27.02
CA ASN A 36 13.75 6.27 27.38
C ASN A 36 13.13 7.23 28.40
N SER A 37 13.82 8.29 28.83
CA SER A 37 13.34 9.15 29.94
C SER A 37 12.76 10.52 29.54
N VAL A 38 12.64 10.87 28.26
CA VAL A 38 12.08 12.18 27.85
C VAL A 38 10.93 12.01 26.84
N LEU A 39 9.91 11.27 27.26
CA LEU A 39 8.58 11.33 26.63
C LEU A 39 7.58 11.67 27.72
N THR A 40 6.97 12.85 27.58
CA THR A 40 5.93 13.33 28.50
C THR A 40 4.77 12.33 28.55
N GLN A 41 4.12 12.16 29.72
CA GLN A 41 2.96 11.28 29.87
C GLN A 41 1.85 11.58 28.84
N HIS A 42 1.74 12.84 28.42
CA HIS A 42 0.77 13.29 27.43
C HIS A 42 1.04 12.73 26.02
N GLN A 43 2.32 12.58 25.62
CA GLN A 43 2.69 11.97 24.33
C GLN A 43 2.54 10.45 24.34
N LYS A 44 2.78 9.80 25.49
CA LYS A 44 2.52 8.35 25.64
C LYS A 44 1.04 7.99 25.50
N GLN A 45 0.13 8.88 25.92
CA GLN A 45 -1.31 8.69 25.75
C GLN A 45 -1.79 8.88 24.30
N SER A 46 -1.13 9.75 23.51
CA SER A 46 -1.52 9.99 22.12
C SER A 46 -1.16 8.85 21.15
N PHE A 47 -0.18 8.00 21.49
CA PHE A 47 0.20 6.84 20.66
C PHE A 47 -0.37 5.50 21.15
N GLY A 48 -0.94 5.44 22.36
CA GLY A 48 -1.40 4.20 22.99
C GLY A 48 -2.88 3.83 22.77
N SER A 49 -3.73 4.75 22.31
CA SER A 49 -5.20 4.56 22.38
C SER A 49 -5.90 4.22 21.05
N GLY A 50 -5.17 4.11 19.93
CA GLY A 50 -5.81 4.06 18.61
C GLY A 50 -6.15 2.68 18.03
N PHE A 51 -5.59 1.57 18.55
CA PHE A 51 -5.69 0.28 17.84
C PHE A 51 -5.69 -0.98 18.72
N ASN A 52 -5.57 -0.87 20.05
CA ASN A 52 -5.36 -2.04 20.91
C ASN A 52 -6.60 -2.61 21.62
N ASP A 53 -7.81 -2.08 21.38
CA ASP A 53 -9.00 -2.50 22.17
C ASP A 53 -10.13 -3.20 21.37
N SER A 54 -9.94 -3.48 20.07
CA SER A 54 -11.00 -4.13 19.27
C SER A 54 -10.96 -5.66 19.26
N SER A 55 -9.94 -6.30 19.85
CA SER A 55 -9.82 -7.77 19.87
C SER A 55 -10.43 -8.41 21.12
N ALA A 56 -10.40 -7.72 22.27
CA ALA A 56 -11.03 -8.19 23.51
C ALA A 56 -12.56 -8.00 23.48
N GLU A 57 -13.05 -6.86 22.97
CA GLU A 57 -14.49 -6.57 22.84
C GLU A 57 -15.18 -7.55 21.86
N ARG A 58 -14.51 -7.96 20.78
CA ARG A 58 -15.04 -8.94 19.81
C ARG A 58 -15.15 -10.37 20.35
N ARG A 59 -14.35 -10.74 21.36
CA ARG A 59 -14.45 -12.08 21.97
C ARG A 59 -15.65 -12.22 22.90
N ARG A 60 -16.12 -11.13 23.53
CA ARG A 60 -17.30 -11.19 24.43
C ARG A 60 -18.63 -11.27 23.68
N ASN A 61 -18.70 -10.75 22.45
CA ASN A 61 -19.93 -10.83 21.65
C ASN A 61 -20.07 -12.12 20.82
N SER A 62 -19.16 -13.09 20.98
CA SER A 62 -19.18 -14.35 20.21
C SER A 62 -19.76 -15.56 20.97
N LEU A 63 -20.20 -15.40 22.23
CA LEU A 63 -20.67 -16.51 23.09
C LEU A 63 -22.19 -16.56 23.30
N LEU A 64 -22.96 -15.67 22.66
CA LEU A 64 -24.42 -15.72 22.62
C LEU A 64 -24.92 -15.90 21.18
N ALA A 65 -24.39 -16.92 20.50
CA ALA A 65 -24.96 -17.44 19.27
C ALA A 65 -26.29 -18.13 19.58
N VAL A 66 -27.36 -17.33 19.70
CA VAL A 66 -28.73 -17.80 19.51
C VAL A 66 -28.80 -18.36 18.10
N ALA A 67 -29.14 -19.64 17.98
CA ALA A 67 -29.39 -20.28 16.70
C ALA A 67 -30.57 -19.58 16.00
N ILE A 68 -30.25 -18.67 15.09
CA ILE A 68 -31.24 -18.08 14.18
C ILE A 68 -31.48 -19.13 13.08
N PRO A 69 -32.72 -19.58 12.84
CA PRO A 69 -33.02 -20.47 11.73
C PRO A 69 -32.62 -19.77 10.42
N ALA A 70 -31.99 -20.53 9.52
CA ALA A 70 -31.56 -20.06 8.22
C ALA A 70 -32.73 -19.47 7.43
N VAL A 71 -32.89 -18.14 7.50
CA VAL A 71 -33.72 -17.39 6.57
C VAL A 71 -32.96 -17.40 5.26
N ALA A 72 -33.44 -18.20 4.32
CA ALA A 72 -33.02 -18.13 2.94
C ALA A 72 -33.36 -16.73 2.41
N THR A 73 -32.43 -15.79 2.54
CA THR A 73 -32.43 -14.56 1.75
C THR A 73 -32.33 -14.99 0.30
N SER A 74 -33.46 -14.95 -0.39
CA SER A 74 -33.57 -14.85 -1.83
C SER A 74 -32.89 -13.55 -2.27
N ALA A 75 -31.56 -13.57 -2.26
CA ALA A 75 -30.76 -12.63 -3.02
C ALA A 75 -31.21 -12.80 -4.47
N GLY A 76 -31.94 -11.79 -4.96
CA GLY A 76 -32.33 -11.68 -6.34
C GLY A 76 -31.08 -11.90 -7.19
N THR A 77 -30.99 -13.11 -7.74
CA THR A 77 -30.03 -13.47 -8.77
C THR A 77 -30.47 -12.68 -10.00
N GLN A 78 -30.19 -11.39 -10.04
CA GLN A 78 -30.09 -10.70 -11.30
C GLN A 78 -28.98 -11.43 -12.03
N GLY A 79 -29.38 -12.26 -12.98
CA GLY A 79 -28.49 -13.14 -13.70
C GLY A 79 -27.27 -12.34 -14.12
N LEU A 80 -26.10 -12.80 -13.67
CA LEU A 80 -24.83 -12.50 -14.30
C LEU A 80 -24.98 -12.97 -15.74
N GLN A 81 -25.57 -12.12 -16.58
CA GLN A 81 -25.45 -12.22 -18.02
C GLN A 81 -23.94 -12.34 -18.25
N PRO A 82 -23.45 -13.41 -18.89
CA PRO A 82 -22.03 -13.55 -19.16
C PRO A 82 -21.61 -12.26 -19.85
N VAL A 83 -20.76 -11.49 -19.15
CA VAL A 83 -20.28 -10.22 -19.65
C VAL A 83 -19.72 -10.53 -21.03
N SER A 84 -20.26 -9.80 -21.99
CA SER A 84 -19.96 -9.85 -23.41
C SER A 84 -18.45 -9.93 -23.66
N ASN A 85 -18.06 -10.25 -24.90
CA ASN A 85 -16.68 -10.20 -25.42
C ASN A 85 -16.02 -8.79 -25.33
N GLN A 86 -16.43 -7.95 -24.38
CA GLN A 86 -15.88 -6.65 -24.07
C GLN A 86 -14.45 -6.82 -23.54
N LYS A 87 -13.51 -6.40 -24.36
CA LYS A 87 -12.10 -6.31 -24.00
C LYS A 87 -11.87 -4.99 -23.27
N PHE A 88 -11.30 -5.05 -22.07
CA PHE A 88 -10.89 -3.87 -21.32
C PHE A 88 -9.42 -3.56 -21.59
N ASP A 89 -9.13 -2.34 -22.04
CA ASP A 89 -7.82 -1.91 -22.53
C ASP A 89 -7.11 -0.90 -21.61
N GLY A 90 -7.70 -0.55 -20.47
CA GLY A 90 -7.17 0.45 -19.54
C GLY A 90 -7.39 1.91 -19.99
N LYS A 91 -7.96 2.14 -21.18
CA LYS A 91 -8.12 3.47 -21.79
C LYS A 91 -9.58 3.88 -21.95
N THR A 92 -10.46 2.91 -22.22
CA THR A 92 -11.90 3.14 -22.34
C THR A 92 -12.60 2.65 -21.09
N VAL A 93 -13.03 3.58 -20.23
CA VAL A 93 -13.64 3.25 -18.95
C VAL A 93 -15.17 3.22 -19.08
N PRO A 94 -15.86 2.14 -18.69
CA PRO A 94 -17.32 2.10 -18.63
C PRO A 94 -17.87 3.24 -17.77
N LEU A 95 -18.93 3.91 -18.24
CA LEU A 95 -19.51 5.07 -17.54
C LEU A 95 -19.89 4.78 -16.08
N ALA A 96 -20.36 3.57 -15.79
CA ALA A 96 -20.71 3.13 -14.43
C ALA A 96 -19.52 3.13 -13.44
N LEU A 97 -18.28 3.08 -13.94
CA LEU A 97 -17.06 3.08 -13.13
C LEU A 97 -16.44 4.48 -12.95
N GLN A 98 -16.99 5.50 -13.60
CA GLN A 98 -16.47 6.87 -13.58
C GLN A 98 -17.02 7.71 -12.43
N ASN A 99 -17.95 7.17 -11.62
CA ASN A 99 -18.57 7.92 -10.53
C ASN A 99 -17.53 8.33 -9.46
N ARG A 100 -17.48 9.63 -9.13
CA ARG A 100 -16.60 10.21 -8.10
C ARG A 100 -17.16 10.13 -6.67
N ASP A 101 -18.36 9.58 -6.47
CA ASP A 101 -18.90 9.29 -5.14
C ASP A 101 -18.02 8.24 -4.45
N LEU A 102 -17.05 8.71 -3.64
CA LEU A 102 -16.04 7.86 -3.01
C LEU A 102 -16.62 6.91 -1.97
N TRP A 103 -17.69 7.33 -1.31
CA TRP A 103 -18.39 6.53 -0.31
C TRP A 103 -19.17 5.36 -0.93
N LYS A 104 -19.37 5.35 -2.25
CA LYS A 104 -20.13 4.33 -2.97
C LYS A 104 -19.20 3.45 -3.78
N ALA A 105 -19.32 2.13 -3.59
CA ALA A 105 -18.64 1.18 -4.44
C ALA A 105 -19.22 1.20 -5.85
N VAL A 106 -18.34 1.15 -6.85
CA VAL A 106 -18.77 1.04 -8.25
C VAL A 106 -19.03 -0.44 -8.58
N PRO A 107 -20.12 -0.77 -9.30
CA PRO A 107 -20.40 -2.13 -9.72
C PRO A 107 -19.50 -2.48 -10.90
N ALA A 108 -18.44 -3.26 -10.65
CA ALA A 108 -17.55 -3.78 -11.68
C ALA A 108 -18.29 -4.76 -12.60
N PRO A 109 -18.39 -4.49 -13.92
CA PRO A 109 -18.99 -5.42 -14.87
C PRO A 109 -18.29 -6.78 -14.87
N LEU A 110 -16.95 -6.77 -14.88
CA LEU A 110 -16.16 -7.98 -14.85
C LEU A 110 -15.67 -8.26 -13.43
N GLN A 111 -15.94 -9.48 -12.95
CA GLN A 111 -15.50 -9.95 -11.65
C GLN A 111 -14.71 -11.25 -11.78
N SER A 112 -13.78 -11.45 -10.86
CA SER A 112 -13.01 -12.67 -10.70
C SER A 112 -13.34 -13.27 -9.34
N VAL A 113 -13.57 -14.58 -9.30
CA VAL A 113 -13.89 -15.32 -8.06
C VAL A 113 -12.75 -16.29 -7.73
N PRO A 114 -12.50 -16.58 -6.44
CA PRO A 114 -11.56 -17.63 -6.04
C PRO A 114 -11.83 -18.94 -6.79
N GLY A 115 -10.77 -19.62 -7.22
CA GLY A 115 -10.85 -20.86 -8.00
C GLY A 115 -11.12 -20.69 -9.51
N LYS A 116 -11.51 -19.51 -9.98
CA LYS A 116 -11.61 -19.18 -11.43
C LYS A 116 -10.61 -18.12 -11.88
N ARG A 117 -9.65 -17.79 -11.01
CA ARG A 117 -8.63 -16.77 -11.28
C ARG A 117 -7.68 -17.27 -12.38
N SER A 118 -7.24 -16.33 -13.20
CA SER A 118 -6.21 -16.52 -14.20
C SER A 118 -5.54 -15.17 -14.45
N GLU A 119 -4.30 -15.18 -14.93
CA GLU A 119 -3.58 -13.96 -15.31
C GLU A 119 -4.42 -13.06 -16.23
N ALA A 120 -5.02 -13.64 -17.28
CA ALA A 120 -5.80 -12.90 -18.28
C ALA A 120 -7.09 -12.29 -17.69
N LEU A 121 -7.77 -13.01 -16.80
CA LEU A 121 -8.96 -12.49 -16.12
C LEU A 121 -8.56 -11.37 -15.15
N TYR A 122 -7.48 -11.55 -14.39
CA TYR A 122 -6.96 -10.54 -13.49
C TYR A 122 -6.57 -9.26 -14.24
N ALA A 123 -5.88 -9.39 -15.38
CA ALA A 123 -5.53 -8.27 -16.24
C ALA A 123 -6.78 -7.52 -16.71
N SER A 124 -7.78 -8.26 -17.16
CA SER A 124 -9.05 -7.68 -17.63
C SER A 124 -9.81 -6.98 -16.50
N VAL A 125 -9.80 -7.54 -15.28
CA VAL A 125 -10.43 -6.92 -14.10
C VAL A 125 -9.74 -5.61 -13.72
N VAL A 126 -8.41 -5.55 -13.76
CA VAL A 126 -7.67 -4.31 -13.50
C VAL A 126 -7.95 -3.28 -14.59
N ASN A 127 -7.84 -3.67 -15.86
CA ASN A 127 -7.94 -2.77 -17.00
C ASN A 127 -9.33 -2.11 -17.14
N GLN A 128 -10.41 -2.74 -16.65
CA GLN A 128 -11.75 -2.14 -16.75
C GLN A 128 -11.85 -0.80 -16.00
N PHE A 129 -11.04 -0.61 -14.96
CA PHE A 129 -11.05 0.59 -14.15
C PHE A 129 -10.26 1.75 -14.76
N GLY A 130 -9.37 1.47 -15.74
CA GLY A 130 -8.58 2.46 -16.47
C GLY A 130 -7.95 3.52 -15.57
N VAL A 131 -7.08 3.09 -14.63
CA VAL A 131 -6.58 3.94 -13.55
C VAL A 131 -5.97 5.26 -14.02
N THR A 132 -5.34 5.27 -15.20
CA THR A 132 -4.66 6.43 -15.79
C THR A 132 -5.59 7.49 -16.38
N VAL A 133 -6.85 7.15 -16.65
CA VAL A 133 -7.81 8.04 -17.33
C VAL A 133 -9.11 8.23 -16.55
N ASN A 134 -9.42 7.34 -15.59
CA ASN A 134 -10.67 7.39 -14.85
C ASN A 134 -10.70 8.58 -13.86
N PRO A 135 -11.68 9.51 -13.97
CA PRO A 135 -11.79 10.66 -13.07
C PRO A 135 -12.06 10.27 -11.61
N ARG A 136 -12.53 9.04 -11.34
CA ARG A 136 -12.71 8.52 -9.98
C ARG A 136 -11.39 8.51 -9.18
N TYR A 137 -10.27 8.26 -9.85
CA TYR A 137 -8.95 8.14 -9.21
C TYR A 137 -8.06 9.38 -9.36
N GLU A 138 -8.61 10.45 -9.91
CA GLU A 138 -7.94 11.74 -9.98
C GLU A 138 -7.77 12.34 -8.58
N GLU A 139 -6.62 12.97 -8.33
CA GLU A 139 -6.37 13.65 -7.07
C GLU A 139 -7.27 14.88 -6.95
N ASP A 140 -7.85 15.12 -5.76
CA ASP A 140 -8.59 16.37 -5.51
C ASP A 140 -7.67 17.55 -5.22
N ALA A 141 -6.45 17.26 -4.75
CA ALA A 141 -5.41 18.25 -4.47
C ALA A 141 -4.03 17.59 -4.60
N PRO A 142 -2.97 18.36 -4.92
CA PRO A 142 -1.63 17.82 -5.08
C PRO A 142 -1.20 16.95 -3.89
N GLY A 143 -0.80 15.71 -4.17
CA GLY A 143 -0.29 14.78 -3.15
C GLY A 143 -1.38 14.07 -2.33
N LYS A 144 -2.66 14.22 -2.70
CA LYS A 144 -3.78 13.45 -2.14
C LYS A 144 -4.19 12.31 -3.07
N GLY A 145 -3.24 11.41 -3.32
CA GLY A 145 -3.44 10.23 -4.16
C GLY A 145 -4.61 9.36 -3.69
N ARG A 146 -5.45 8.93 -4.64
CA ARG A 146 -6.61 8.06 -4.42
C ARG A 146 -6.31 6.57 -4.59
N GLY A 147 -5.05 6.16 -4.35
CA GLY A 147 -4.60 4.78 -4.59
C GLY A 147 -5.43 3.73 -3.83
N HIS A 148 -5.77 4.01 -2.57
CA HIS A 148 -6.60 3.13 -1.75
C HIS A 148 -8.04 2.92 -2.28
N ILE A 149 -8.63 3.89 -3.00
CA ILE A 149 -9.95 3.73 -3.63
C ILE A 149 -9.85 2.83 -4.86
N PHE A 150 -8.80 3.01 -5.67
CA PHE A 150 -8.51 2.09 -6.78
C PHE A 150 -8.29 0.66 -6.28
N VAL A 151 -7.49 0.48 -5.23
CA VAL A 151 -7.27 -0.84 -4.61
C VAL A 151 -8.56 -1.44 -4.07
N TRP A 152 -9.42 -0.63 -3.45
CA TRP A 152 -10.73 -1.07 -2.97
C TRP A 152 -11.61 -1.58 -4.12
N ASP A 153 -11.79 -0.80 -5.18
CA ASP A 153 -12.63 -1.19 -6.31
C ASP A 153 -12.14 -2.48 -6.98
N VAL A 154 -10.82 -2.58 -7.23
CA VAL A 154 -10.22 -3.79 -7.82
C VAL A 154 -10.36 -5.00 -6.89
N SER A 155 -10.08 -4.83 -5.59
CA SER A 155 -10.17 -5.94 -4.63
C SER A 155 -11.58 -6.49 -4.47
N ARG A 156 -12.60 -5.63 -4.57
CA ARG A 156 -14.00 -6.04 -4.65
C ARG A 156 -14.30 -6.82 -5.91
N ALA A 157 -13.86 -6.33 -7.07
CA ALA A 157 -14.03 -7.04 -8.34
C ALA A 157 -13.31 -8.39 -8.35
N MET A 158 -12.21 -8.52 -7.60
CA MET A 158 -11.45 -9.77 -7.41
C MET A 158 -11.99 -10.68 -6.29
N ASN A 159 -13.10 -10.30 -5.63
CA ASN A 159 -13.69 -11.03 -4.49
C ASN A 159 -12.69 -11.28 -3.34
N CYS A 160 -11.81 -10.32 -3.07
CA CYS A 160 -10.84 -10.33 -1.97
C CYS A 160 -10.72 -8.95 -1.32
N GLU A 161 -11.85 -8.37 -0.92
CA GLU A 161 -11.94 -6.95 -0.56
C GLU A 161 -10.88 -6.49 0.47
N ILE A 162 -10.17 -5.41 0.10
CA ILE A 162 -9.49 -4.50 1.02
C ILE A 162 -10.46 -3.35 1.27
N PRO A 163 -10.99 -3.19 2.49
CA PRO A 163 -12.09 -2.27 2.74
C PRO A 163 -11.66 -0.81 2.60
N HIS A 164 -12.54 -0.01 2.01
CA HIS A 164 -12.49 1.45 2.15
C HIS A 164 -13.17 1.95 3.44
N PHE A 165 -14.11 1.16 3.99
CA PHE A 165 -14.79 1.47 5.26
C PHE A 165 -14.72 0.32 6.24
N VAL A 166 -14.56 0.64 7.53
CA VAL A 166 -14.72 -0.31 8.64
C VAL A 166 -15.81 0.22 9.57
N GLY A 167 -16.99 -0.40 9.49
CA GLY A 167 -18.19 0.17 10.10
C GLY A 167 -18.56 1.49 9.41
N ALA A 168 -18.82 2.54 10.21
CA ALA A 168 -19.11 3.89 9.70
C ALA A 168 -17.86 4.73 9.39
N LYS A 169 -16.65 4.19 9.63
CA LYS A 169 -15.39 4.92 9.48
C LYS A 169 -14.75 4.66 8.13
N GLU A 170 -14.53 5.72 7.36
CA GLU A 170 -13.70 5.69 6.16
C GLU A 170 -12.22 5.49 6.54
N LEU A 171 -11.54 4.62 5.81
CA LEU A 171 -10.11 4.40 5.95
C LEU A 171 -9.36 5.32 5.00
N SER A 172 -8.51 6.18 5.58
CA SER A 172 -7.45 6.85 4.82
C SER A 172 -6.44 5.83 4.30
N LEU A 173 -5.63 6.21 3.30
CA LEU A 173 -4.60 5.34 2.74
C LEU A 173 -3.67 4.72 3.80
N VAL A 174 -3.20 5.51 4.78
CA VAL A 174 -2.36 4.99 5.87
C VAL A 174 -3.10 3.93 6.70
N GLN A 175 -4.38 4.16 6.97
CA GLN A 175 -5.22 3.20 7.69
C GLN A 175 -5.52 1.95 6.86
N THR A 176 -5.63 2.06 5.54
CA THR A 176 -5.75 0.91 4.63
C THR A 176 -4.47 0.05 4.66
N CYS A 177 -3.29 0.67 4.62
CA CYS A 177 -2.02 -0.05 4.76
C CYS A 177 -1.91 -0.74 6.13
N ASP A 178 -2.28 -0.06 7.21
CA ASP A 178 -2.27 -0.65 8.55
C ASP A 178 -3.31 -1.78 8.69
N TRP A 179 -4.49 -1.64 8.09
CA TRP A 179 -5.47 -2.71 8.02
C TRP A 179 -4.87 -3.94 7.31
N LEU A 180 -4.20 -3.75 6.17
CA LEU A 180 -3.61 -4.86 5.42
C LEU A 180 -2.54 -5.60 6.21
N ARG A 181 -1.75 -4.90 7.04
CA ARG A 181 -0.71 -5.50 7.90
C ARG A 181 -1.27 -6.34 9.05
N HIS A 182 -2.32 -5.84 9.71
CA HIS A 182 -2.78 -6.40 10.99
C HIS A 182 -4.05 -7.24 10.84
N GLU A 183 -5.00 -6.78 10.02
CA GLU A 183 -6.30 -7.44 9.81
C GLU A 183 -6.32 -8.32 8.55
N GLY A 184 -5.53 -7.94 7.53
CA GLY A 184 -5.41 -8.68 6.27
C GLY A 184 -5.16 -10.18 6.45
N PRO A 185 -4.17 -10.62 7.26
CA PRO A 185 -3.90 -12.05 7.48
C PRO A 185 -5.09 -12.85 7.99
N MET A 186 -5.92 -12.26 8.85
CA MET A 186 -7.14 -12.90 9.34
C MET A 186 -8.23 -13.03 8.26
N ARG A 187 -8.03 -12.39 7.10
CA ARG A 187 -8.94 -12.38 5.94
C ARG A 187 -8.33 -13.04 4.70
N GLY A 188 -7.25 -13.79 4.88
CA GLY A 188 -6.60 -14.54 3.81
C GLY A 188 -5.54 -13.78 3.02
N TRP A 189 -5.25 -12.53 3.37
CA TRP A 189 -4.13 -11.80 2.77
C TRP A 189 -2.80 -12.29 3.36
N LYS A 190 -1.92 -12.79 2.50
CA LYS A 190 -0.61 -13.31 2.90
C LYS A 190 0.48 -12.33 2.50
N ARG A 191 1.56 -12.24 3.28
CA ARG A 191 2.75 -11.48 2.87
C ARG A 191 3.47 -12.26 1.77
N ALA A 192 3.89 -11.58 0.71
CA ALA A 192 4.67 -12.15 -0.38
C ALA A 192 6.14 -11.72 -0.30
N ASN A 193 7.03 -12.63 -0.63
CA ASN A 193 8.39 -12.31 -1.06
C ASN A 193 8.43 -12.04 -2.58
N ASP A 194 9.61 -11.64 -3.10
CA ASP A 194 9.75 -11.26 -4.52
C ASP A 194 9.45 -12.41 -5.51
N TYR A 195 9.69 -13.66 -5.11
CA TYR A 195 9.42 -14.84 -5.94
C TYR A 195 7.91 -15.11 -6.04
N GLU A 196 7.23 -15.09 -4.90
CA GLU A 196 5.77 -15.31 -4.80
C GLU A 196 4.96 -14.25 -5.54
N LEU A 197 5.54 -13.06 -5.71
CA LEU A 197 4.89 -11.93 -6.36
C LEU A 197 4.61 -12.22 -7.84
N LEU A 198 5.64 -12.64 -8.60
CA LEU A 198 5.48 -12.95 -10.02
C LEU A 198 4.61 -14.20 -10.21
N GLU A 199 4.90 -15.26 -9.45
CA GLU A 199 4.12 -16.50 -9.52
C GLU A 199 2.63 -16.25 -9.20
N GLY A 200 2.34 -15.47 -8.16
CA GLY A 200 0.99 -15.14 -7.77
C GLY A 200 0.24 -14.39 -8.86
N THR A 201 0.87 -13.38 -9.48
CA THR A 201 0.23 -12.65 -10.58
C THR A 201 -0.05 -13.52 -11.81
N SER A 202 0.85 -14.44 -12.16
CA SER A 202 0.64 -15.41 -13.25
C SER A 202 -0.49 -16.41 -12.93
N ARG A 203 -0.73 -16.70 -11.65
CA ARG A 203 -1.88 -17.49 -11.20
C ARG A 203 -3.19 -16.68 -11.12
N GLY A 204 -3.12 -15.36 -11.37
CA GLY A 204 -4.26 -14.45 -11.28
C GLY A 204 -4.61 -14.02 -9.85
N TRP A 205 -3.70 -14.22 -8.89
CA TRP A 205 -3.85 -13.71 -7.54
C TRP A 205 -3.73 -12.20 -7.54
N MET A 206 -4.55 -11.53 -6.72
CA MET A 206 -4.41 -10.10 -6.53
C MET A 206 -3.17 -9.86 -5.66
N VAL A 207 -2.25 -9.03 -6.15
CA VAL A 207 -1.03 -8.67 -5.40
C VAL A 207 -0.96 -7.16 -5.22
N VAL A 208 -0.78 -6.73 -3.97
CA VAL A 208 -0.74 -5.34 -3.54
C VAL A 208 0.64 -5.02 -3.00
N VAL A 209 1.16 -3.85 -3.37
CA VAL A 209 2.48 -3.36 -2.98
C VAL A 209 2.32 -2.04 -2.23
N MET A 210 3.04 -1.90 -1.13
CA MET A 210 3.10 -0.66 -0.36
C MET A 210 4.46 -0.46 0.31
N PRO A 211 4.82 0.77 0.70
CA PRO A 211 6.05 1.05 1.43
C PRO A 211 6.04 0.42 2.82
N LYS A 212 7.20 -0.05 3.28
CA LYS A 212 7.38 -0.46 4.68
C LYS A 212 7.30 0.73 5.64
N ASP A 213 7.73 1.91 5.19
CA ASP A 213 7.57 3.14 5.95
C ASP A 213 6.12 3.63 5.90
N ARG A 214 5.49 3.71 7.07
CA ARG A 214 4.10 4.14 7.24
C ARG A 214 3.88 5.63 6.96
N SER A 215 4.95 6.43 6.95
CA SER A 215 4.87 7.85 6.62
C SER A 215 4.50 8.09 5.14
N ILE A 216 4.78 7.10 4.28
CA ILE A 216 4.60 7.18 2.84
C ILE A 216 3.20 6.70 2.46
N ARG A 217 2.43 7.60 1.86
CA ARG A 217 1.00 7.41 1.61
C ARG A 217 0.75 6.86 0.21
N GLN A 218 1.24 5.65 -0.06
CA GLN A 218 1.11 5.04 -1.39
C GLN A 218 0.74 3.56 -1.29
N ILE A 219 -0.07 3.10 -2.24
CA ILE A 219 -0.46 1.70 -2.39
C ILE A 219 -0.75 1.45 -3.87
N ALA A 220 -0.32 0.30 -4.38
CA ALA A 220 -0.49 -0.06 -5.78
C ALA A 220 -0.75 -1.55 -5.91
N ILE A 221 -1.14 -1.95 -7.12
CA ILE A 221 -1.39 -3.34 -7.49
C ILE A 221 -0.28 -3.76 -8.46
N VAL A 222 0.17 -5.02 -8.37
CA VAL A 222 1.05 -5.58 -9.39
C VAL A 222 0.22 -5.92 -10.62
N ALA A 223 0.57 -5.31 -11.76
CA ALA A 223 -0.06 -5.61 -13.03
C ALA A 223 0.33 -7.02 -13.49
N PRO A 224 -0.63 -7.89 -13.85
CA PRO A 224 -0.31 -9.18 -14.46
C PRO A 224 0.28 -8.96 -15.86
N GLN A 225 1.45 -9.56 -16.12
CA GLN A 225 2.19 -9.37 -17.36
C GLN A 225 2.86 -10.65 -17.81
N LYS A 226 2.74 -10.92 -19.11
CA LYS A 226 3.48 -11.98 -19.80
C LYS A 226 4.93 -11.54 -20.00
N ASP A 227 5.81 -12.01 -19.12
CA ASP A 227 7.25 -12.15 -19.36
C ASP A 227 8.10 -10.89 -19.57
N GLU A 228 8.04 -9.92 -18.64
CA GLU A 228 9.05 -8.85 -18.58
C GLU A 228 10.12 -9.04 -17.48
N GLY A 229 10.03 -10.12 -16.68
CA GLY A 229 10.99 -10.45 -15.62
C GLY A 229 11.03 -9.47 -14.44
N LYS A 230 10.38 -8.31 -14.55
CA LYS A 230 10.22 -7.33 -13.47
C LYS A 230 8.75 -6.97 -13.31
N PRO A 231 8.22 -6.98 -12.08
CA PRO A 231 6.84 -6.60 -11.85
C PRO A 231 6.64 -5.12 -12.15
N LYS A 232 5.63 -4.84 -12.98
CA LYS A 232 5.11 -3.49 -13.18
C LYS A 232 3.89 -3.27 -12.29
N LEU A 233 3.68 -2.02 -11.90
CA LEU A 233 2.67 -1.61 -10.94
C LEU A 233 1.64 -0.74 -11.64
N THR A 234 0.39 -0.95 -11.24
CA THR A 234 -0.78 -0.19 -11.68
C THR A 234 -1.43 0.43 -10.45
N GLY A 235 -1.74 1.72 -10.50
CA GLY A 235 -2.26 2.43 -9.34
C GLY A 235 -2.02 3.93 -9.35
N VAL A 236 -2.27 4.53 -8.19
CA VAL A 236 -2.06 5.96 -7.90
C VAL A 236 -1.05 6.07 -6.76
N GLY A 237 0.18 6.46 -7.09
CA GLY A 237 1.28 6.71 -6.16
C GLY A 237 1.87 8.12 -6.34
N LEU A 238 3.20 8.24 -6.47
CA LEU A 238 3.82 9.50 -6.95
C LEU A 238 3.34 9.87 -8.36
N ILE A 239 3.04 8.84 -9.14
CA ILE A 239 2.49 8.93 -10.47
C ILE A 239 1.24 8.06 -10.55
N ARG A 240 0.34 8.42 -11.45
CA ARG A 240 -0.77 7.58 -11.87
C ARG A 240 -0.31 6.78 -13.08
N SER A 241 -0.21 5.47 -12.95
CA SER A 241 0.37 4.62 -14.00
C SER A 241 -0.36 3.29 -14.11
N ASP A 242 -0.31 2.73 -15.32
CA ASP A 242 -0.74 1.38 -15.65
C ASP A 242 0.46 0.64 -16.27
N GLY A 243 1.47 0.38 -15.44
CA GLY A 243 2.71 -0.25 -15.89
C GLY A 243 4.01 0.45 -15.47
N ALA A 244 4.05 1.11 -14.30
CA ALA A 244 5.27 1.73 -13.79
C ALA A 244 6.17 0.74 -13.05
N PHE A 245 7.47 0.97 -13.04
CA PHE A 245 8.35 0.25 -12.13
C PHE A 245 8.15 0.73 -10.69
N ALA A 246 8.43 -0.17 -9.73
CA ALA A 246 8.42 0.15 -8.29
C ALA A 246 9.16 1.45 -7.95
N LYS A 247 10.35 1.66 -8.55
CA LYS A 247 11.16 2.86 -8.32
C LYS A 247 10.49 4.15 -8.80
N GLU A 248 9.69 4.09 -9.86
CA GLU A 248 8.99 5.27 -10.39
C GLU A 248 7.77 5.61 -9.51
N MET A 249 7.07 4.58 -9.04
CA MET A 249 5.84 4.76 -8.26
C MET A 249 6.10 5.08 -6.78
N PHE A 250 7.17 4.50 -6.21
CA PHE A 250 7.49 4.56 -4.79
C PHE A 250 8.88 5.13 -4.47
N GLY A 251 9.70 5.49 -5.45
CA GLY A 251 11.09 5.93 -5.22
C GLY A 251 12.01 4.79 -4.76
N ALA A 252 13.02 5.13 -3.95
CA ALA A 252 13.98 4.14 -3.41
C ALA A 252 13.50 3.46 -2.11
N ASN A 253 12.22 3.58 -1.78
CA ASN A 253 11.70 3.12 -0.50
C ASN A 253 11.59 1.59 -0.47
N PRO A 254 11.91 0.94 0.67
CA PRO A 254 11.71 -0.49 0.82
C PRO A 254 10.22 -0.82 0.79
N LEU A 255 9.86 -1.82 0.02
CA LEU A 255 8.46 -2.23 -0.21
C LEU A 255 8.14 -3.52 0.54
N GLU A 256 6.87 -3.70 0.82
CA GLU A 256 6.28 -4.96 1.25
C GLU A 256 5.08 -5.29 0.37
N CYS A 257 4.86 -6.59 0.17
CA CYS A 257 3.90 -7.11 -0.78
C CYS A 257 2.92 -8.04 -0.06
N PHE A 258 1.67 -8.00 -0.48
CA PHE A 258 0.60 -8.86 0.03
C PHE A 258 -0.16 -9.46 -1.14
N TYR A 259 -0.59 -10.70 -1.01
CA TYR A 259 -1.39 -11.37 -2.02
C TYR A 259 -2.60 -12.08 -1.43
N HIS A 260 -3.58 -12.34 -2.28
CA HIS A 260 -4.79 -13.11 -1.96
C HIS A 260 -5.06 -14.14 -3.05
N GLU A 261 -5.39 -15.37 -2.68
CA GLU A 261 -5.50 -16.56 -3.55
C GLU A 261 -6.90 -16.83 -4.10
#